data_AF-A0A7V8X7H6-F1
#
_entry.id   AF-A0A7V8X7H6-F1
#
_cell.length_a   1.000
_cell.length_b   1.000
_cell.length_c   1.000
_cell.angle_alpha   90.00
_cell.angle_beta   90.00
_cell.angle_gamma   90.00
#
_symmetry.space_group_name_H-M   'P 1'
#
loop_
_entity.id
_entity.type
_entity.pdbx_description
1 polymer ?
#
loop_
_entity_poly.entity_id
_entity_poly.type
_entity_poly.pdbx_seq_one_letter_code
_entity_poly.pdbx_strand_id
1 'polypeptide(L)'
;MSRTGPDEPSRPGGHIEISDHAIISVVHDSVLSCYGIVDMAPRSIRSAIGKRLGITSAERGIDVTAIDNTVTIDLSVVVEYGTPIFTVTTNVMQTVKFRAESLLGMSVDRVNVNVDGLRVSKVSGGST
;
A
#
# COMPACT_ATOMS: atom_id res chain seq x y z
N MET A 1 38.75 29.84 -34.26
CA MET A 1 37.89 30.81 -33.55
C MET A 1 36.46 30.30 -33.66
N SER A 2 35.91 29.86 -32.54
CA SER A 2 34.66 29.14 -32.38
C SER A 2 33.43 29.96 -32.80
N ARG A 3 32.48 29.32 -33.47
CA ARG A 3 31.09 29.77 -33.51
C ARG A 3 30.24 28.70 -32.84
N THR A 4 30.04 28.89 -31.54
CA THR A 4 29.08 28.14 -30.71
C THR A 4 27.68 28.43 -31.25
N GLY A 5 26.92 27.36 -31.55
CA GLY A 5 25.52 27.44 -31.93
C GLY A 5 24.64 27.86 -30.76
N PRO A 6 23.40 28.31 -31.03
CA PRO A 6 22.54 28.97 -30.05
C PRO A 6 22.15 28.02 -28.91
N ASP A 7 22.13 28.58 -27.70
CA ASP A 7 21.71 27.92 -26.47
C ASP A 7 20.34 27.26 -26.65
N GLU A 8 20.31 25.92 -26.59
CA GLU A 8 19.08 25.14 -26.54
C GLU A 8 18.36 25.48 -25.22
N PRO A 9 17.12 25.98 -25.24
CA PRO A 9 16.41 26.31 -24.01
C PRO A 9 16.21 25.00 -23.23
N SER A 10 16.81 24.92 -22.05
CA SER A 10 16.58 23.89 -21.05
C SER A 10 15.08 23.82 -20.77
N ARG A 11 14.41 22.81 -21.34
CA ARG A 11 13.00 22.56 -21.09
C ARG A 11 12.84 22.39 -19.57
N PRO A 12 11.93 23.14 -18.92
CA PRO A 12 11.67 22.95 -17.50
C PRO A 12 11.28 21.48 -17.29
N GLY A 13 11.99 20.79 -16.39
CA GLY A 13 11.80 19.37 -16.14
C GLY A 13 10.33 19.07 -15.81
N GLY A 14 9.80 18.01 -16.39
CA GLY A 14 8.46 17.54 -16.06
C GLY A 14 8.38 17.14 -14.58
N HIS A 15 7.40 17.66 -13.87
CA HIS A 15 7.10 17.27 -12.49
C HIS A 15 6.06 16.14 -12.51
N ILE A 16 6.38 15.02 -11.88
CA ILE A 16 5.48 13.86 -11.79
C ILE A 16 4.98 13.80 -10.35
N GLU A 17 3.67 13.99 -10.16
CA GLU A 17 3.01 13.81 -8.87
C GLU A 17 2.18 12.54 -8.87
N ILE A 18 2.35 11.73 -7.83
CA ILE A 18 1.62 10.48 -7.64
C ILE A 18 0.62 10.72 -6.53
N SER A 19 -0.67 10.65 -6.86
CA SER A 19 -1.73 10.80 -5.85
C SER A 19 -1.74 9.63 -4.86
N ASP A 20 -2.07 9.90 -3.60
CA ASP A 20 -2.25 8.86 -2.58
C ASP A 20 -3.23 7.76 -3.01
N HIS A 21 -4.30 8.12 -3.74
CA HIS A 21 -5.26 7.16 -4.28
C HIS A 21 -4.63 6.15 -5.25
N ALA A 22 -3.68 6.59 -6.08
CA ALA A 22 -2.96 5.70 -6.98
C ALA A 22 -2.09 4.71 -6.19
N ILE A 23 -1.41 5.18 -5.14
CA ILE A 23 -0.63 4.34 -4.22
C ILE A 23 -1.54 3.32 -3.55
N ILE A 24 -2.65 3.77 -2.95
CA ILE A 24 -3.65 2.91 -2.29
C ILE A 24 -4.17 1.84 -3.26
N SER A 25 -4.42 2.19 -4.53
CA SER A 25 -4.91 1.23 -5.53
C SER A 25 -3.88 0.14 -5.83
N VAL A 26 -2.61 0.49 -6.03
CA VAL A 26 -1.54 -0.47 -6.27
C VAL A 26 -1.35 -1.38 -5.05
N VAL A 27 -1.35 -0.79 -3.86
CA VAL A 27 -1.19 -1.52 -2.60
C VAL A 27 -2.35 -2.50 -2.39
N HIS A 28 -3.59 -2.06 -2.61
CA HIS A 28 -4.78 -2.91 -2.49
C HIS A 28 -4.71 -4.12 -3.43
N ASP A 29 -4.40 -3.91 -4.72
CA ASP A 29 -4.23 -5.01 -5.68
C ASP A 29 -3.11 -5.97 -5.25
N SER A 30 -1.99 -5.42 -4.77
CA SER A 30 -0.85 -6.19 -4.28
C SER A 30 -1.23 -7.10 -3.12
N VAL A 31 -1.99 -6.60 -2.15
CA VAL A 31 -2.44 -7.35 -0.97
C VAL A 31 -3.41 -8.47 -1.37
N LEU A 32 -4.36 -8.20 -2.28
CA LEU A 32 -5.31 -9.22 -2.75
C LEU A 32 -4.63 -10.33 -3.57
N SER A 33 -3.46 -10.06 -4.15
CA SER A 33 -2.67 -11.08 -4.84
C SER A 33 -1.91 -12.03 -3.90
N CYS A 34 -1.81 -11.70 -2.60
CA CYS A 34 -1.12 -12.52 -1.61
C CYS A 34 -2.02 -13.63 -1.05
N TYR A 35 -1.49 -14.84 -1.00
CA TYR A 35 -2.19 -15.98 -0.41
C TYR A 35 -2.42 -15.81 1.10
N GLY A 36 -3.60 -16.21 1.58
CA GLY A 36 -3.97 -16.17 3.00
C GLY A 36 -4.56 -14.85 3.46
N ILE A 37 -4.70 -13.85 2.58
CA ILE A 37 -5.49 -12.64 2.84
C ILE A 37 -6.90 -12.83 2.30
N VAL A 38 -7.89 -12.69 3.18
CA VAL A 38 -9.32 -12.91 2.86
C VAL A 38 -10.08 -11.60 2.71
N ASP A 39 -9.62 -10.57 3.40
CA ASP A 39 -10.21 -9.23 3.37
C ASP A 39 -9.22 -8.19 3.91
N MET A 40 -9.48 -6.92 3.60
CA MET A 40 -8.79 -5.79 4.23
C MET A 40 -9.80 -5.06 5.12
N ALA A 41 -9.51 -4.98 6.42
CA ALA A 41 -10.43 -4.38 7.36
C ALA A 41 -10.26 -2.85 7.34
N PRO A 42 -11.31 -2.05 7.11
CA PRO A 42 -11.22 -0.61 7.33
C PRO A 42 -10.81 -0.38 8.78
N ARG A 43 -9.75 0.41 8.96
CA ARG A 43 -9.19 0.73 10.27
C ARG A 43 -10.33 1.32 11.13
N SER A 44 -10.72 0.60 12.18
CA SER A 44 -11.89 0.97 13.01
C SER A 44 -11.79 2.41 13.54
N ILE A 45 -12.96 3.01 13.76
CA ILE A 45 -13.24 4.39 14.26
C ILE A 45 -12.40 4.80 15.49
N ARG A 46 -11.71 3.88 16.17
CA ARG A 46 -10.76 4.17 17.26
C ARG A 46 -9.59 5.08 16.83
N SER A 47 -9.22 5.10 15.55
CA SER A 47 -8.21 6.03 15.02
C SER A 47 -8.73 7.49 14.89
N ALA A 48 -10.05 7.70 14.85
CA ALA A 48 -10.66 9.01 14.64
C ALA A 48 -10.42 10.01 15.79
N ILE A 49 -10.06 9.54 16.98
CA ILE A 49 -9.81 10.41 18.14
C ILE A 49 -8.36 10.97 18.12
N GLY A 50 -7.44 10.36 17.36
CA GLY A 50 -6.04 10.79 17.26
C GLY A 50 -5.69 11.68 16.05
N LYS A 51 -6.40 11.55 14.93
CA LYS A 51 -6.07 12.25 13.66
C LYS A 51 -6.79 13.60 13.48
N ARG A 52 -6.70 14.52 14.46
CA ARG A 52 -7.37 15.84 14.39
C ARG A 52 -6.70 16.90 13.48
N LEU A 53 -5.69 16.58 12.67
CA LEU A 53 -5.16 17.53 11.68
C LEU A 53 -4.77 16.82 10.38
N GLY A 54 -5.49 17.11 9.30
CA GLY A 54 -5.01 16.94 7.92
C GLY A 54 -5.32 15.61 7.24
N ILE A 55 -6.51 15.51 6.66
CA ILE A 55 -6.78 14.92 5.33
C ILE A 55 -6.55 13.40 5.16
N THR A 56 -7.70 12.69 4.99
CA THR A 56 -8.07 11.65 3.98
C THR A 56 -7.06 10.53 3.73
N SER A 57 -7.32 9.22 3.80
CA SER A 57 -8.52 8.43 3.65
C SER A 57 -8.16 7.04 4.16
N ALA A 58 -8.72 6.58 5.29
CA ALA A 58 -8.61 5.18 5.70
C ALA A 58 -9.52 4.29 4.84
N GLU A 59 -9.47 4.46 3.52
CA GLU A 59 -10.21 3.64 2.57
C GLU A 59 -9.62 2.22 2.61
N ARG A 60 -10.48 1.22 2.84
CA ARG A 60 -10.15 -0.21 2.66
C ARG A 60 -8.99 -0.72 3.55
N GLY A 61 -8.74 -0.10 4.70
CA GLY A 61 -7.73 -0.60 5.65
C GLY A 61 -6.29 -0.26 5.30
N ILE A 62 -6.07 0.73 4.43
CA ILE A 62 -4.76 1.20 3.98
C ILE A 62 -4.59 2.65 4.42
N ASP A 63 -3.47 2.97 5.06
CA ASP A 63 -3.03 4.33 5.36
C ASP A 63 -1.69 4.57 4.67
N VAL A 64 -1.59 5.65 3.92
CA VAL A 64 -0.38 6.00 3.16
C VAL A 64 0.13 7.35 3.64
N THR A 65 1.42 7.44 3.89
CA THR A 65 2.11 8.70 4.14
C THR A 65 3.24 8.82 3.12
N ALA A 66 3.09 9.76 2.19
CA ALA A 66 4.12 10.08 1.21
C ALA A 66 4.79 11.41 1.60
N ILE A 67 6.11 11.41 1.69
CA ILE A 67 6.94 12.61 1.89
C ILE A 67 8.01 12.58 0.80
N ASP A 68 7.99 13.59 -0.07
CA ASP A 68 8.81 13.65 -1.28
C ASP A 68 8.58 12.41 -2.18
N ASN A 69 9.63 11.61 -2.43
CA ASN A 69 9.56 10.36 -3.19
C ASN A 69 9.60 9.11 -2.30
N THR A 70 9.42 9.27 -0.98
CA THR A 70 9.45 8.17 -0.02
C THR A 70 8.07 7.92 0.56
N VAL A 71 7.67 6.65 0.63
CA VAL A 71 6.35 6.25 1.12
C VAL A 71 6.44 5.29 2.31
N THR A 72 5.58 5.54 3.29
CA THR A 72 5.27 4.62 4.39
C THR A 72 3.85 4.12 4.22
N ILE A 73 3.66 2.80 4.35
CA ILE A 73 2.37 2.13 4.12
C ILE A 73 1.99 1.36 5.39
N ASP A 74 0.82 1.65 5.94
CA ASP A 74 0.21 0.87 7.03
C ASP A 74 -1.00 0.09 6.52
N LEU A 75 -0.98 -1.21 6.74
CA LEU A 75 -2.00 -2.16 6.28
C LEU A 75 -2.74 -2.76 7.47
N SER A 76 -4.06 -2.86 7.37
CA SER A 76 -4.93 -3.59 8.29
C SER A 76 -5.60 -4.74 7.53
N VAL A 77 -5.23 -5.97 7.87
CA VAL A 77 -5.63 -7.17 7.12
C VAL A 77 -6.35 -8.18 8.00
N VAL A 78 -7.22 -8.96 7.37
CA VAL A 78 -7.81 -10.17 7.96
C VAL A 78 -7.19 -11.37 7.27
N VAL A 79 -6.65 -12.30 8.07
CA VAL A 79 -5.91 -13.47 7.57
C VAL A 79 -6.79 -14.71 7.69
N GLU A 80 -6.64 -15.65 6.76
CA GLU A 80 -7.32 -16.94 6.84
C GLU A 80 -6.76 -17.81 7.97
N TYR A 81 -7.66 -18.36 8.79
CA TYR A 81 -7.30 -19.29 9.86
C TYR A 81 -6.59 -20.54 9.30
N GLY A 82 -5.54 -20.98 9.97
CA GLY A 82 -4.74 -22.13 9.55
C GLY A 82 -3.51 -21.76 8.70
N THR A 83 -3.34 -20.47 8.36
CA THR A 83 -2.15 -19.99 7.66
C THR A 83 -1.13 -19.42 8.65
N PRO A 84 0.19 -19.71 8.52
CA PRO A 84 1.20 -19.11 9.38
C PRO A 84 1.25 -17.59 9.20
N ILE A 85 0.78 -16.83 10.20
CA ILE A 85 0.66 -15.37 10.14
C ILE A 85 1.99 -14.72 9.74
N PHE A 86 3.09 -15.14 10.35
CA PHE A 86 4.41 -14.57 10.08
C PHE A 86 4.83 -14.72 8.61
N THR A 87 4.54 -15.88 8.00
CA THR A 87 4.85 -16.13 6.59
C THR A 87 3.97 -15.27 5.69
N VAL A 88 2.67 -15.18 5.98
CA VAL A 88 1.72 -14.37 5.19
C VAL A 88 2.07 -12.90 5.26
N THR A 89 2.29 -12.35 6.46
CA THR A 89 2.61 -10.92 6.61
C THR A 89 3.94 -10.56 5.97
N THR A 90 4.94 -11.44 6.07
CA THR A 90 6.23 -11.25 5.39
C THR A 90 6.05 -11.22 3.88
N ASN A 91 5.26 -12.13 3.31
CA ASN A 91 4.95 -12.13 1.89
C ASN A 91 4.23 -10.85 1.45
N VAL A 92 3.24 -10.39 2.22
CA VAL A 92 2.52 -9.13 1.96
C VAL A 92 3.47 -7.95 1.97
N MET A 93 4.33 -7.82 2.99
CA MET A 93 5.31 -6.73 3.08
C MET A 93 6.24 -6.69 1.85
N GLN A 94 6.74 -7.86 1.43
CA GLN A 94 7.65 -7.96 0.28
C GLN A 94 6.94 -7.63 -1.04
N THR A 95 5.77 -8.21 -1.28
CA THR A 95 4.99 -7.99 -2.51
C THR A 95 4.57 -6.54 -2.66
N VAL A 96 4.04 -5.93 -1.58
CA VAL A 96 3.61 -4.53 -1.58
C VAL A 96 4.79 -3.61 -1.82
N LYS A 97 5.90 -3.82 -1.11
CA LYS A 97 7.13 -3.04 -1.31
C LYS A 97 7.58 -3.11 -2.77
N PHE A 98 7.78 -4.31 -3.27
CA PHE A 98 8.26 -4.51 -4.64
C PHE A 98 7.34 -3.89 -5.69
N ARG A 99 6.02 -4.08 -5.57
CA ARG A 99 5.05 -3.54 -6.54
C ARG A 99 4.93 -2.02 -6.47
N ALA A 100 4.93 -1.44 -5.28
CA ALA A 100 4.91 0.02 -5.13
C ALA A 100 6.18 0.64 -5.73
N GLU A 101 7.36 0.08 -5.44
CA GLU A 101 8.63 0.57 -6.01
C GLU A 101 8.67 0.40 -7.53
N SER A 102 8.24 -0.76 -8.05
CA SER A 102 8.33 -1.08 -9.48
C SER A 102 7.30 -0.36 -10.34
N LEU A 103 6.09 -0.14 -9.85
CA LEU A 103 5.00 0.46 -10.63
C LEU A 103 4.94 1.98 -10.49
N LEU A 104 5.32 2.51 -9.33
CA LEU A 104 5.19 3.93 -9.02
C LEU A 104 6.54 4.66 -9.06
N GLY A 105 7.68 3.94 -9.07
CA GLY A 105 9.00 4.58 -9.04
C GLY A 105 9.33 5.30 -7.74
N MET A 106 8.55 5.04 -6.69
CA MET A 106 8.72 5.60 -5.34
C MET A 106 9.63 4.71 -4.51
N SER A 107 10.29 5.25 -3.49
CA SER A 107 11.04 4.46 -2.49
C SER A 107 10.16 4.09 -1.32
N VAL A 108 10.10 2.81 -0.94
CA VAL A 108 9.29 2.36 0.20
C VAL A 108 10.17 2.22 1.44
N ASP A 109 10.00 3.13 2.40
CA ASP A 109 10.71 3.09 3.69
C ASP A 109 10.26 1.89 4.53
N ARG A 110 8.94 1.77 4.72
CA ARG A 110 8.35 0.75 5.57
C ARG A 110 6.96 0.35 5.11
N VAL A 111 6.69 -0.96 5.23
CA VAL A 111 5.36 -1.55 5.12
C VAL A 111 5.02 -2.17 6.46
N ASN A 112 4.06 -1.60 7.18
CA ASN A 112 3.57 -2.14 8.44
C ASN A 112 2.31 -2.96 8.17
N VAL A 113 2.25 -4.19 8.69
CA VAL A 113 1.07 -5.05 8.54
C VAL A 113 0.50 -5.35 9.92
N ASN A 114 -0.72 -4.87 10.16
CA ASN A 114 -1.51 -5.17 11.33
C ASN A 114 -2.56 -6.24 11.00
N VAL A 115 -2.62 -7.30 11.80
CA VAL A 115 -3.61 -8.37 11.64
C VAL A 115 -4.76 -8.07 12.61
N ASP A 116 -5.88 -7.61 12.06
CA ASP A 116 -7.06 -7.19 12.83
C ASP A 116 -7.96 -8.37 13.20
N GLY A 117 -7.84 -9.49 12.50
CA GLY A 117 -8.63 -10.68 12.78
C GLY A 117 -8.25 -11.89 11.94
N LEU A 118 -8.85 -13.02 12.30
CA LEU A 118 -8.77 -14.26 11.55
C LEU A 118 -10.16 -14.62 11.03
N ARG A 119 -10.26 -15.05 9.76
CA ARG A 119 -11.51 -15.60 9.21
C ARG A 119 -11.42 -17.12 9.17
N VAL A 120 -12.45 -17.78 9.68
CA VAL A 120 -12.63 -19.23 9.51
C VAL A 120 -13.54 -19.43 8.31
N SER A 121 -12.99 -19.96 7.23
CA SER A 121 -13.76 -20.39 6.07
C SER A 121 -14.64 -21.57 6.50
N LYS A 122 -15.97 -21.38 6.56
CA LYS A 122 -16.88 -22.51 6.80
C LYS A 122 -16.77 -23.44 5.60
N VAL A 123 -16.17 -24.62 5.80
CA VAL A 123 -16.29 -25.70 4.83
C VAL A 123 -17.79 -26.04 4.77
N SER A 124 -18.46 -25.70 3.67
CA SER A 124 -19.80 -26.20 3.37
C SER A 124 -19.70 -27.69 3.04
N GLY A 125 -19.44 -28.50 4.07
CA GLY A 125 -19.51 -29.96 4.06
C GLY A 125 -20.59 -30.37 5.04
N GLY A 126 -21.83 -30.35 4.57
CA GLY A 126 -23.02 -30.64 5.34
C GLY A 126 -24.23 -30.65 4.43
N SER A 127 -24.28 -31.60 3.51
CA SER A 127 -25.53 -32.00 2.87
C SER A 127 -25.58 -33.53 2.88
N THR A 128 -26.61 -34.01 3.56
CA THR A 128 -27.12 -35.39 3.66
C THR A 128 -26.26 -36.42 4.39
#